data_AF-A0A7K4JSP3-F1
#
_entry.id   AF-A0A7K4JSP3-F1
#
_cell.length_a   1.000
_cell.length_b   1.000
_cell.length_c   1.000
_cell.angle_alpha   90.00
_cell.angle_beta   90.00
_cell.angle_gamma   90.00
#
_symmetry.space_group_name_H-M   'P 1'
#
loop_
_entity.id
_entity.type
_entity.pdbx_description
1 polymer ?
#
loop_
_entity_poly.entity_id
_entity_poly.type
_entity_poly.pdbx_seq_one_letter_code
_entity_poly.pdbx_strand_id
1 'polypeptide(L)'
;QTELNNCISMLVAGNDRIQTIISQLEDSCRSTEENSEAAKRELCARFDALAAVLEEKKSELLQRITQEQSDKTGFIQDLIRQYKEQLEKSSRLVETAIQAMEETGGATFLMVRPPVSPHWIVEASKGGRLGKIESGYESMDTFSVSLDHLTEAVHALDFEPAEEDEEYFDGEEEEVEE
;
A
#
# COMPACT_ATOMS: atom_id res chain seq x y z
N GLN A 1 -7.26 -83.62 17.09
CA GLN A 1 -7.78 -82.49 17.89
C GLN A 1 -6.74 -81.37 18.03
N THR A 2 -5.45 -81.71 18.13
CA THR A 2 -4.31 -80.77 18.22
C THR A 2 -4.05 -79.97 16.94
N GLU A 3 -4.13 -80.57 15.75
CA GLU A 3 -3.84 -79.86 14.49
C GLU A 3 -4.84 -78.74 14.17
N LEU A 4 -6.14 -78.98 14.39
CA LEU A 4 -7.16 -77.95 14.22
C LEU A 4 -6.89 -76.75 15.16
N ASN A 5 -6.43 -77.01 16.39
CA ASN A 5 -6.11 -75.96 17.36
C ASN A 5 -4.86 -75.16 16.97
N ASN A 6 -3.88 -75.79 16.32
CA ASN A 6 -2.71 -75.12 15.76
C ASN A 6 -3.10 -74.22 14.57
N CYS A 7 -3.94 -74.72 13.65
CA CYS A 7 -4.45 -73.90 12.54
C CYS A 7 -5.25 -72.69 13.02
N ILE A 8 -6.09 -72.87 14.06
CA ILE A 8 -6.82 -71.77 14.70
C ILE A 8 -5.84 -70.76 15.31
N SER A 9 -4.80 -71.22 16.01
CA SER A 9 -3.80 -70.33 16.63
C SER A 9 -3.03 -69.50 15.58
N MET A 10 -2.68 -70.11 14.44
CA MET A 10 -2.05 -69.38 13.32
C MET A 10 -2.98 -68.33 12.71
N LEU A 11 -4.27 -68.66 12.56
CA LEU A 11 -5.25 -67.73 12.01
C LEU A 11 -5.51 -66.55 12.94
N VAL A 12 -5.54 -66.79 14.26
CA VAL A 12 -5.63 -65.72 15.27
C VAL A 12 -4.40 -64.80 15.19
N ALA A 13 -3.18 -65.35 15.13
CA ALA A 13 -1.97 -64.55 14.99
C ALA A 13 -1.94 -63.74 13.67
N GLY A 14 -2.44 -64.32 12.58
CA GLY A 14 -2.62 -63.63 11.30
C GLY A 14 -3.61 -62.46 11.40
N ASN A 15 -4.74 -62.66 12.08
CA ASN A 15 -5.72 -61.62 12.32
C ASN A 15 -5.16 -60.48 13.21
N ASP A 16 -4.39 -60.81 14.25
CA ASP A 16 -3.75 -59.80 15.12
C ASP A 16 -2.75 -58.94 14.32
N ARG A 17 -2.01 -59.57 13.38
CA ARG A 17 -1.11 -58.84 12.47
C ARG A 17 -1.88 -57.93 11.53
N ILE A 18 -2.96 -58.41 10.90
CA ILE A 18 -3.82 -57.60 10.04
C ILE A 18 -4.41 -56.42 10.81
N GLN A 19 -4.89 -56.65 12.03
CA GLN A 19 -5.45 -55.61 12.88
C GLN A 19 -4.41 -54.53 13.24
N THR A 20 -3.16 -54.94 13.50
CA THR A 20 -2.05 -54.01 13.72
C THR A 20 -1.76 -53.15 12.49
N ILE A 21 -1.73 -53.76 11.30
CA ILE A 21 -1.52 -53.04 10.03
C ILE A 21 -2.66 -52.05 9.80
N ILE A 22 -3.92 -52.43 10.04
CA ILE A 22 -5.07 -51.53 9.93
C ILE A 22 -4.90 -50.32 10.84
N SER A 23 -4.52 -50.52 12.11
CA SER A 23 -4.31 -49.40 13.05
C SER A 23 -3.19 -48.47 12.58
N GLN A 24 -2.08 -48.99 12.06
CA GLN A 24 -0.99 -48.18 11.51
C GLN A 24 -1.42 -47.37 10.29
N LEU A 25 -2.23 -47.96 9.41
CA LEU A 25 -2.77 -47.26 8.24
C LEU A 25 -3.74 -46.16 8.66
N GLU A 26 -4.60 -46.40 9.65
CA GLU A 26 -5.49 -45.39 10.20
C GLU A 26 -4.72 -44.22 10.85
N ASP A 27 -3.66 -44.51 11.61
CA ASP A 27 -2.75 -43.50 12.17
C ASP A 27 -2.07 -42.69 11.06
N SER A 28 -1.54 -43.36 10.03
CA SER A 28 -0.89 -42.71 8.89
C SER A 28 -1.85 -41.80 8.11
N CYS A 29 -3.09 -42.25 7.89
CA CYS A 29 -4.15 -41.42 7.29
C CYS A 29 -4.42 -40.16 8.12
N ARG A 30 -4.56 -40.30 9.45
CA ARG A 30 -4.76 -39.14 10.35
C ARG A 30 -3.59 -38.17 10.30
N SER A 31 -2.36 -38.66 10.41
CA SER A 31 -1.17 -37.81 10.33
C SER A 31 -1.04 -37.11 8.99
N THR A 32 -1.39 -37.78 7.89
CA THR A 32 -1.40 -37.18 6.55
C THR A 32 -2.42 -36.05 6.46
N GLU A 33 -3.63 -36.24 7.00
CA GLU A 33 -4.66 -35.21 7.04
C GLU A 33 -4.21 -33.99 7.84
N GLU A 34 -3.72 -34.19 9.07
CA GLU A 34 -3.20 -33.14 9.95
C GLU A 34 -2.04 -32.35 9.30
N ASN A 35 -1.11 -33.06 8.66
CA ASN A 35 0.01 -32.46 7.95
C ASN A 35 -0.48 -31.63 6.76
N SER A 36 -1.47 -32.13 6.00
CA SER A 36 -2.05 -31.39 4.87
C SER A 36 -2.75 -30.11 5.33
N GLU A 37 -3.45 -30.14 6.46
CA GLU A 37 -4.07 -28.96 7.05
C GLU A 37 -3.04 -27.95 7.55
N ALA A 38 -1.96 -28.43 8.16
CA ALA A 38 -0.86 -27.58 8.59
C ALA A 38 -0.20 -26.87 7.40
N ALA A 39 0.07 -27.58 6.30
CA ALA A 39 0.62 -27.00 5.08
C ALA A 39 -0.33 -25.96 4.46
N LYS A 40 -1.64 -26.23 4.42
CA LYS A 40 -2.65 -25.27 3.97
C LYS A 40 -2.65 -24.00 4.83
N ARG A 41 -2.63 -24.14 6.16
CA ARG A 41 -2.60 -23.01 7.10
C ARG A 41 -1.35 -22.15 6.93
N GLU A 42 -0.19 -22.78 6.78
CA GLU A 42 1.09 -22.09 6.54
C GLU A 42 1.07 -21.33 5.22
N LEU A 43 0.55 -21.93 4.14
CA LEU A 43 0.40 -21.26 2.86
C LEU A 43 -0.48 -20.01 2.97
N CYS A 44 -1.65 -20.13 3.61
CA CYS A 44 -2.52 -18.99 3.86
C CYS A 44 -1.81 -17.88 4.66
N ALA A 45 -1.11 -18.25 5.74
CA ALA A 45 -0.39 -17.29 6.58
C ALA A 45 0.69 -16.52 5.79
N ARG A 46 1.40 -17.19 4.87
CA ARG A 46 2.39 -16.53 3.99
C ARG A 46 1.76 -15.54 3.03
N PHE A 47 0.62 -15.89 2.42
CA PHE A 47 -0.12 -14.97 1.55
C PHE A 47 -0.69 -13.78 2.32
N ASP A 48 -1.21 -14.01 3.52
CA ASP A 48 -1.71 -12.94 4.40
C ASP A 48 -0.58 -11.97 4.79
N ALA A 49 0.61 -12.49 5.10
CA ALA A 49 1.78 -11.66 5.38
C ALA A 49 2.20 -10.83 4.16
N LEU A 50 2.21 -11.41 2.96
CA LEU A 50 2.50 -10.68 1.73
C LEU A 50 1.47 -9.57 1.47
N ALA A 51 0.18 -9.87 1.66
CA ALA A 51 -0.90 -8.89 1.52
C ALA A 51 -0.74 -7.73 2.51
N ALA A 52 -0.34 -8.00 3.75
CA ALA A 52 -0.09 -6.95 4.74
C ALA A 52 1.03 -5.99 4.31
N VAL A 53 2.14 -6.52 3.78
CA VAL A 53 3.26 -5.70 3.25
C VAL A 53 2.82 -4.85 2.05
N LEU A 54 2.02 -5.43 1.14
CA LEU A 54 1.49 -4.69 0.00
C LEU A 54 0.54 -3.56 0.44
N GLU A 55 -0.33 -3.81 1.42
CA GLU A 55 -1.24 -2.78 1.93
C GLU A 55 -0.48 -1.67 2.67
N GLU A 56 0.57 -1.99 3.42
CA GLU A 56 1.46 -1.00 4.02
C GLU A 56 2.10 -0.10 2.95
N LYS A 57 2.66 -0.70 1.89
CA LYS A 57 3.27 0.07 0.79
C LYS A 57 2.27 0.94 0.06
N LYS A 58 1.07 0.43 -0.19
CA LYS A 58 -0.03 1.21 -0.76
C LYS A 58 -0.40 2.40 0.13
N SER A 59 -0.52 2.19 1.44
CA SER A 59 -0.81 3.24 2.41
C SER A 59 0.28 4.34 2.41
N GLU A 60 1.55 3.94 2.42
CA GLU A 60 2.69 4.85 2.35
C GLU A 60 2.65 5.72 1.07
N LEU A 61 2.40 5.11 -0.08
CA LEU A 61 2.30 5.81 -1.37
C LEU A 61 1.13 6.79 -1.38
N LEU A 62 -0.04 6.40 -0.88
CA LEU A 62 -1.20 7.27 -0.75
C LEU A 62 -0.90 8.46 0.17
N GLN A 63 -0.24 8.22 1.30
CA GLN A 63 0.14 9.29 2.22
C GLN A 63 1.07 10.32 1.56
N ARG A 64 2.04 9.87 0.75
CA ARG A 64 2.92 10.77 -0.01
C ARG A 64 2.14 11.63 -1.01
N ILE A 65 1.17 11.05 -1.72
CA ILE A 65 0.29 11.78 -2.65
C ILE A 65 -0.51 12.84 -1.89
N THR A 66 -1.12 12.47 -0.75
CA THR A 66 -1.91 13.41 0.07
C THR A 66 -1.04 14.54 0.62
N GLN A 67 0.18 14.24 1.07
CA GLN A 67 1.11 15.25 1.56
C GLN A 67 1.48 16.25 0.46
N GLU A 68 1.89 15.77 -0.71
CA GLU A 68 2.22 16.64 -1.84
C GLU A 68 1.01 17.48 -2.28
N GLN A 69 -0.18 16.87 -2.33
CA GLN A 69 -1.41 17.59 -2.65
C GLN A 69 -1.72 18.69 -1.62
N SER A 70 -1.54 18.40 -0.33
CA SER A 70 -1.72 19.36 0.76
C SER A 70 -0.72 20.52 0.65
N ASP A 71 0.56 20.22 0.40
CA ASP A 71 1.61 21.23 0.28
C ASP A 71 1.38 22.13 -0.94
N LYS A 72 1.03 21.54 -2.09
CA LYS A 72 0.67 22.29 -3.29
C LYS A 72 -0.53 23.20 -3.05
N THR A 73 -1.59 22.67 -2.44
CA THR A 73 -2.82 23.42 -2.16
C THR A 73 -2.55 24.54 -1.15
N GLY A 74 -1.77 24.26 -0.09
CA GLY A 74 -1.39 25.24 0.93
C GLY A 74 -0.61 26.41 0.33
N PHE A 75 0.37 26.11 -0.53
CA PHE A 75 1.11 27.13 -1.26
C PHE A 75 0.20 28.02 -2.12
N ILE A 76 -0.73 27.42 -2.86
CA ILE A 76 -1.69 28.17 -3.70
C ILE A 76 -2.60 29.06 -2.83
N GLN A 77 -3.10 28.54 -1.71
CA GLN A 77 -3.94 29.30 -0.79
C GLN A 77 -3.19 30.48 -0.16
N ASP A 78 -1.93 30.28 0.23
CA ASP A 78 -1.08 31.34 0.75
C ASP A 78 -0.80 32.41 -0.30
N LEU A 79 -0.61 32.00 -1.54
CA LEU A 79 -0.43 32.93 -2.65
C LEU A 79 -1.70 33.75 -2.88
N ILE A 80 -2.88 33.12 -2.91
CA ILE A 80 -4.18 33.80 -3.03
C ILE A 80 -4.36 34.82 -1.91
N ARG A 81 -4.02 34.47 -0.67
CA ARG A 81 -4.08 35.38 0.48
C ARG A 81 -3.19 36.61 0.26
N GLN A 82 -1.95 36.41 -0.16
CA GLN A 82 -1.03 37.53 -0.43
C GLN A 82 -1.54 38.45 -1.54
N TYR A 83 -2.10 37.89 -2.62
CA TYR A 83 -2.73 38.67 -3.69
C TYR A 83 -3.93 39.48 -3.18
N LYS A 84 -4.78 38.89 -2.33
CA LYS A 84 -5.92 39.61 -1.72
C LYS A 84 -5.47 40.74 -0.81
N GLU A 85 -4.47 40.52 0.03
CA GLU A 85 -3.92 41.56 0.92
C GLU A 85 -3.31 42.73 0.13
N GLN A 86 -2.60 42.46 -0.97
CA GLN A 86 -2.08 43.51 -1.84
C GLN A 86 -3.22 44.29 -2.52
N LEU A 87 -4.26 43.59 -2.97
CA LEU A 87 -5.44 44.22 -3.55
C LEU A 87 -6.14 45.14 -2.54
N GLU A 88 -6.33 44.70 -1.30
CA GLU A 88 -6.93 45.52 -0.24
C GLU A 88 -6.07 46.76 0.09
N LYS A 89 -4.75 46.59 0.20
CA LYS A 89 -3.83 47.72 0.40
C LYS A 89 -3.95 48.73 -0.74
N SER A 90 -4.01 48.24 -1.99
CA SER A 90 -4.19 49.09 -3.16
C SER A 90 -5.56 49.78 -3.17
N SER A 91 -6.64 49.11 -2.75
CA SER A 91 -7.98 49.73 -2.65
C SER A 91 -7.98 50.87 -1.64
N ARG A 92 -7.44 50.64 -0.43
CA ARG A 92 -7.33 51.68 0.60
C ARG A 92 -6.47 52.86 0.15
N LEU A 93 -5.41 52.58 -0.61
CA LEU A 93 -4.56 53.60 -1.23
C LEU A 93 -5.37 54.53 -2.14
N VAL A 94 -6.20 53.92 -3.00
CA VAL A 94 -7.07 54.63 -3.95
C VAL A 94 -8.15 55.41 -3.21
N GLU A 95 -8.82 54.81 -2.23
CA GLU A 95 -9.81 55.48 -1.38
C GLU A 95 -9.22 56.70 -0.67
N THR A 96 -8.02 56.56 -0.08
CA THR A 96 -7.30 57.65 0.59
C THR A 96 -6.91 58.75 -0.40
N ALA A 97 -6.49 58.37 -1.62
CA ALA A 97 -6.18 59.34 -2.67
C ALA A 97 -7.42 60.12 -3.13
N ILE A 98 -8.58 59.45 -3.27
CA ILE A 98 -9.85 60.08 -3.64
C ILE A 98 -10.31 61.03 -2.53
N GLN A 99 -10.31 60.58 -1.27
CA GLN A 99 -10.69 61.44 -0.13
C GLN A 99 -9.78 62.67 -0.01
N ALA A 100 -8.47 62.50 -0.21
CA ALA A 100 -7.54 63.63 -0.24
C ALA A 100 -7.84 64.61 -1.39
N MET A 101 -8.33 64.13 -2.54
CA MET A 101 -8.78 64.98 -3.65
C MET A 101 -10.11 65.70 -3.36
N GLU A 102 -11.02 65.08 -2.61
CA GLU A 102 -12.32 65.67 -2.25
C GLU A 102 -12.21 66.72 -1.12
N GLU A 103 -11.34 66.50 -0.12
CA GLU A 103 -11.10 67.43 0.98
C GLU A 103 -10.27 68.68 0.56
N THR A 104 -9.54 68.61 -0.55
CA THR A 104 -8.66 69.70 -1.05
C THR A 104 -9.37 70.62 -2.04
N GLY A 105 -10.57 71.10 -1.68
CA GLY A 105 -11.21 72.23 -2.34
C GLY A 105 -10.37 73.52 -2.24
N GLY A 106 -9.42 73.71 -3.15
CA GLY A 106 -8.97 75.02 -3.63
C GLY A 106 -7.56 75.51 -3.29
N ALA A 107 -6.98 75.27 -2.11
CA ALA A 107 -5.71 75.95 -1.75
C ALA A 107 -4.79 75.30 -0.71
N THR A 108 -5.14 74.17 -0.11
CA THR A 108 -4.39 73.58 1.02
C THR A 108 -3.42 72.46 0.64
N PHE A 109 -3.37 72.05 -0.63
CA PHE A 109 -2.51 70.97 -1.15
C PHE A 109 -1.01 71.17 -0.86
N LEU A 110 -0.55 72.42 -0.67
CA LEU A 110 0.86 72.73 -0.43
C LEU A 110 1.27 72.76 1.05
N MET A 111 0.33 72.75 1.99
CA MET A 111 0.61 73.03 3.40
C MET A 111 0.38 71.84 4.34
N VAL A 112 -0.41 70.85 3.90
CA VAL A 112 -0.57 69.59 4.62
C VAL A 112 0.34 68.55 3.99
N ARG A 113 1.32 68.08 4.77
CA ARG A 113 2.25 66.98 4.46
C ARG A 113 1.55 65.90 3.60
N PRO A 114 2.05 65.55 2.40
CA PRO A 114 1.26 64.80 1.43
C PRO A 114 0.95 63.42 2.01
N PRO A 115 -0.33 63.05 2.24
CA PRO A 115 -0.63 61.69 2.66
C PRO A 115 -0.36 60.68 1.54
N VAL A 116 -0.15 61.17 0.32
CA VAL A 116 -0.22 60.42 -0.94
C VAL A 116 0.78 61.05 -1.94
N SER A 117 2.06 60.65 -1.93
CA SER A 117 3.06 61.17 -2.89
C SER A 117 3.08 60.29 -4.13
N PRO A 118 2.87 60.74 -5.39
CA PRO A 118 2.67 59.92 -6.60
C PRO A 118 3.53 58.65 -6.74
N HIS A 119 4.76 58.69 -6.23
CA HIS A 119 5.64 57.55 -5.99
C HIS A 119 4.95 56.32 -5.35
N TRP A 120 4.16 56.50 -4.28
CA TRP A 120 3.50 55.41 -3.54
C TRP A 120 2.38 54.70 -4.34
N ILE A 121 1.69 55.43 -5.24
CA ILE A 121 0.66 54.88 -6.14
C ILE A 121 1.33 54.07 -7.24
N VAL A 122 2.43 54.58 -7.79
CA VAL A 122 3.23 53.86 -8.80
C VAL A 122 3.87 52.62 -8.20
N GLU A 123 4.30 52.66 -6.94
CA GLU A 123 4.91 51.53 -6.24
C GLU A 123 3.90 50.44 -5.87
N ALA A 124 2.68 50.82 -5.45
CA ALA A 124 1.57 49.89 -5.24
C ALA A 124 1.02 49.31 -6.56
N SER A 125 0.92 50.14 -7.62
CA SER A 125 0.49 49.72 -8.97
C SER A 125 1.44 48.71 -9.61
N LYS A 126 2.72 48.69 -9.20
CA LYS A 126 3.69 47.71 -9.70
C LYS A 126 3.41 46.29 -9.20
N GLY A 127 2.41 46.08 -8.34
CA GLY A 127 1.94 44.77 -7.91
C GLY A 127 3.12 43.92 -7.46
N GLY A 128 3.67 44.27 -6.30
CA GLY A 128 4.96 43.76 -5.80
C GLY A 128 5.17 42.28 -6.12
N ARG A 129 6.42 41.92 -6.44
CA ARG A 129 6.90 40.57 -6.85
C ARG A 129 6.27 39.42 -6.04
N LEU A 130 5.05 39.03 -6.37
CA LEU A 130 4.40 37.88 -5.79
C LEU A 130 4.89 36.64 -6.54
N GLY A 131 5.03 35.53 -5.80
CA GLY A 131 5.40 34.24 -6.40
C GLY A 131 4.43 33.89 -7.52
N LYS A 132 4.94 33.31 -8.61
CA LYS A 132 4.10 32.79 -9.68
C LYS A 132 4.07 31.28 -9.60
N ILE A 133 2.92 30.70 -9.90
CA ILE A 133 2.81 29.26 -10.13
C ILE A 133 3.33 28.99 -11.55
N GLU A 134 4.27 28.06 -11.68
CA GLU A 134 4.80 27.64 -12.98
C GLU A 134 3.78 26.77 -13.74
N SER A 135 3.88 26.75 -15.07
CA SER A 135 3.01 25.92 -15.90
C SER A 135 3.25 24.44 -15.56
N GLY A 136 2.19 23.72 -15.21
CA GLY A 136 2.26 22.30 -14.82
C GLY A 136 2.44 22.04 -13.32
N TYR A 137 2.44 23.06 -12.46
CA TYR A 137 2.50 22.89 -10.99
C TYR A 137 1.40 21.96 -10.45
N GLU A 138 0.24 21.97 -11.09
CA GLU A 138 -0.91 21.15 -10.74
C GLU A 138 -0.75 19.67 -11.15
N SER A 139 0.22 19.34 -12.01
CA SER A 139 0.44 17.96 -12.45
C SER A 139 0.86 17.08 -11.27
N MET A 140 0.19 15.93 -11.16
CA MET A 140 0.51 14.85 -10.22
C MET A 140 1.01 13.60 -10.96
N ASP A 141 1.34 13.72 -12.26
CA ASP A 141 1.67 12.59 -13.14
C ASP A 141 2.96 11.85 -12.73
N THR A 142 3.74 12.46 -11.83
CA THR A 142 4.95 11.87 -11.24
C THR A 142 4.62 10.72 -10.27
N PHE A 143 3.38 10.60 -9.77
CA PHE A 143 2.95 9.54 -8.84
C PHE A 143 2.45 8.26 -9.54
N SER A 144 3.02 7.92 -10.70
CA SER A 144 2.72 6.66 -11.37
C SER A 144 3.62 5.53 -10.84
N VAL A 145 3.03 4.39 -10.48
CA VAL A 145 3.74 3.20 -10.02
C VAL A 145 3.35 2.04 -10.93
N SER A 146 4.35 1.36 -11.52
CA SER A 146 4.13 0.10 -12.25
C SER A 146 4.12 -1.07 -11.27
N LEU A 147 3.15 -1.97 -11.44
CA LEU A 147 3.00 -3.21 -10.66
C LEU A 147 3.33 -4.46 -11.50
N ASP A 148 3.91 -4.27 -12.68
CA ASP A 148 4.12 -5.36 -13.66
C ASP A 148 5.06 -6.43 -13.09
N HIS A 149 6.15 -6.01 -12.43
CA HIS A 149 7.10 -6.91 -11.77
C HIS A 149 6.49 -7.71 -10.61
N LEU A 150 5.56 -7.12 -9.86
CA LEU A 150 4.85 -7.83 -8.79
C LEU A 150 3.88 -8.86 -9.38
N THR A 151 3.24 -8.51 -10.48
CA THR A 151 2.32 -9.42 -11.20
C THR A 151 3.08 -10.62 -11.74
N GLU A 152 4.25 -10.41 -12.35
CA GLU A 152 5.13 -11.47 -12.83
C GLU A 152 5.62 -12.38 -11.69
N ALA A 153 6.03 -11.80 -10.56
CA ALA A 153 6.45 -12.56 -9.39
C ALA A 153 5.33 -13.44 -8.81
N VAL A 154 4.09 -12.95 -8.77
CA VAL A 154 2.92 -13.73 -8.32
C VAL A 154 2.61 -14.86 -9.30
N HIS A 155 2.74 -14.63 -10.61
CA HIS A 155 2.54 -15.69 -11.62
C HIS A 155 3.61 -16.78 -11.58
N ALA A 156 4.80 -16.49 -11.06
CA ALA A 156 5.88 -17.44 -10.91
C ALA A 156 5.76 -18.33 -9.65
N LEU A 157 4.78 -18.09 -8.78
CA LEU A 157 4.56 -18.91 -7.58
C LEU A 157 3.98 -20.27 -7.98
N ASP A 158 4.79 -21.32 -7.85
CA ASP A 158 4.39 -22.71 -8.01
C ASP A 158 4.95 -23.56 -6.85
N PHE A 159 4.38 -24.75 -6.64
CA PHE A 159 4.96 -25.73 -5.72
C PHE A 159 6.24 -26.31 -6.34
N GLU A 160 7.27 -26.51 -5.51
CA GLU A 160 8.47 -27.20 -5.99
C GLU A 160 8.11 -28.61 -6.46
N PRO A 161 8.63 -29.07 -7.61
CA PRO A 161 8.37 -30.43 -8.07
C PRO A 161 8.90 -31.39 -7.01
N ALA A 162 8.05 -32.32 -6.56
CA ALA A 162 8.48 -33.38 -5.66
C ALA A 162 9.64 -34.14 -6.33
N GLU A 163 10.78 -34.24 -5.66
CA GLU A 163 11.84 -35.15 -6.10
C GLU A 163 11.22 -36.56 -6.17
N GLU A 164 11.23 -37.15 -7.37
CA GLU A 164 10.71 -38.48 -7.66
C GLU A 164 11.59 -39.55 -7.00
N ASP A 165 11.58 -39.64 -5.67
CA ASP A 165 12.26 -40.70 -4.95
C ASP A 165 11.27 -41.32 -3.98
N GLU A 166 10.65 -42.43 -4.36
CA GLU A 166 10.56 -43.65 -3.53
C GLU A 166 10.33 -44.84 -4.49
N GLU A 167 11.41 -45.55 -4.83
CA GLU A 167 11.34 -46.92 -5.34
C GLU A 167 10.48 -47.75 -4.36
N TYR A 168 9.27 -48.09 -4.78
CA TYR A 168 8.44 -49.04 -4.06
C TYR A 168 9.22 -50.35 -3.89
N PHE A 169 9.52 -50.70 -2.64
CA PHE A 169 10.08 -52.00 -2.27
C PHE A 169 9.09 -53.09 -2.69
N ASP A 170 9.35 -53.73 -3.83
CA ASP A 170 8.64 -54.93 -4.27
C ASP A 170 9.00 -56.04 -3.29
N GLY A 171 8.08 -56.32 -2.37
CA GLY A 171 8.19 -57.45 -1.47
C GLY A 171 8.02 -58.72 -2.28
N GLU A 172 9.13 -59.25 -2.80
CA GLU A 172 9.18 -60.61 -3.31
C GLU A 172 8.77 -61.57 -2.17
N GLU A 173 7.52 -62.03 -2.20
CA GLU A 173 7.13 -63.25 -1.52
C GLU A 173 7.84 -64.40 -2.26
N GLU A 174 8.96 -64.88 -1.71
CA GLU A 174 9.51 -66.17 -2.09
C GLU A 174 8.46 -67.24 -1.76
N GLU A 175 7.75 -67.72 -2.79
CA GLU A 175 7.09 -69.02 -2.76
C GLU A 175 8.16 -70.08 -2.50
N VAL A 176 8.19 -70.60 -1.28
CA VAL A 176 8.94 -71.81 -0.95
C VAL A 176 8.14 -72.99 -1.51
N GLU A 177 8.53 -73.48 -2.69
CA GLU A 177 8.13 -74.80 -3.18
C GLU A 177 8.83 -75.92 -2.38
N GLU A 178 8.03 -76.96 -2.08
CA GLU A 178 8.29 -78.29 -1.48
C GLU A 178 8.28 -78.46 0.05
#